data_AF-W9GX88-F1
#
_entry.id   AF-W9GX88-F1
#
_cell.length_a   1.000
_cell.length_b   1.000
_cell.length_c   1.000
_cell.angle_alpha   90.00
_cell.angle_beta   90.00
_cell.angle_gamma   90.00
#
_symmetry.space_group_name_H-M   'P 1'
#
loop_
_entity.id
_entity.type
_entity.pdbx_description
1 polymer ?
#
loop_
_entity_poly.entity_id
_entity_poly.type
_entity_poly.pdbx_seq_one_letter_code
_entity_poly.pdbx_strand_id
1 'polypeptide(L)'
;MLVPNVIRAIGQALVFAPLSAVATAGIEKENAGSASGLFNMMRNLGGAVGIALLQTFLTKREQFHSNILSHAVSLFEPATVARIEQLTRYFQSHGITDPIDAGHRAYVAVGMVVRKQAFVMAFSDAFFLLGTALLVALFATLLLKKPNHLSEGGAH
;
A
#
# COMPACT_ATOMS: atom_id res chain seq x y z
N MET A 1 0.26 3.64 18.79
CA MET A 1 1.06 3.04 17.70
C MET A 1 1.77 1.73 18.09
N LEU A 2 1.91 1.37 19.38
CA LEU A 2 2.53 0.10 19.79
C LEU A 2 1.71 -1.14 19.39
N VAL A 3 0.39 -1.12 19.63
CA VAL A 3 -0.51 -2.26 19.36
C VAL A 3 -0.41 -2.81 17.92
N PRO A 4 -0.54 -2.01 16.85
CA PRO A 4 -0.44 -2.54 15.48
C PRO A 4 0.96 -3.08 15.15
N ASN A 5 2.02 -2.50 15.71
CA ASN A 5 3.39 -3.00 15.50
C ASN A 5 3.61 -4.35 16.18
N VAL A 6 3.05 -4.54 17.38
CA VAL A 6 3.11 -5.83 18.10
C VAL A 6 2.35 -6.90 17.33
N ILE A 7 1.13 -6.61 16.88
CA ILE A 7 0.32 -7.56 16.09
C ILE A 7 1.07 -7.95 14.81
N ARG A 8 1.67 -6.97 14.11
CA ARG A 8 2.48 -7.23 12.91
C ARG A 8 3.69 -8.11 13.24
N ALA A 9 4.41 -7.82 14.32
CA ALA A 9 5.60 -8.58 14.71
C ALA A 9 5.25 -10.04 15.03
N ILE A 10 4.14 -10.28 15.74
CA ILE A 10 3.65 -11.63 16.02
C ILE A 10 3.28 -12.36 14.73
N GLY A 11 2.52 -11.70 13.85
CA GLY A 11 2.16 -12.28 12.54
C GLY A 11 3.38 -12.62 11.69
N GLN A 12 4.38 -11.73 11.66
CA GLN A 12 5.64 -11.99 10.95
C GLN A 12 6.41 -13.17 11.53
N ALA A 13 6.50 -13.29 12.86
CA ALA A 13 7.20 -14.40 13.51
C ALA A 13 6.54 -15.76 13.19
N LEU A 14 5.20 -15.82 13.23
CA LEU A 14 4.43 -17.04 12.93
C LEU A 14 4.58 -17.50 11.48
N VAL A 15 4.72 -16.58 10.53
CA VAL A 15 4.91 -16.92 9.12
C VAL A 15 6.37 -17.27 8.82
N PHE A 16 7.33 -16.57 9.44
CA PHE A 16 8.74 -16.69 9.08
C PHE A 16 9.36 -18.03 9.47
N ALA A 17 9.02 -18.55 10.67
CA ALA A 17 9.51 -19.84 11.15
C ALA A 17 9.22 -21.01 10.18
N PRO A 18 7.96 -21.28 9.80
CA PRO A 18 7.65 -22.38 8.88
C PRO A 18 8.18 -22.12 7.46
N LEU A 19 8.15 -20.86 6.99
CA LEU A 19 8.64 -20.52 5.65
C LEU A 19 10.14 -20.78 5.52
N SER A 20 10.93 -20.39 6.54
CA SER A 20 12.36 -20.64 6.58
C SER A 20 12.67 -22.13 6.64
N ALA A 21 11.91 -22.91 7.43
CA ALA A 21 12.10 -24.35 7.54
C ALA A 21 11.83 -25.08 6.21
N VAL A 22 10.80 -24.67 5.46
CA VAL A 22 10.50 -25.23 4.14
C VAL A 22 11.54 -24.81 3.11
N ALA A 23 11.99 -23.55 3.12
CA ALA A 23 12.97 -23.04 2.15
C ALA A 23 14.36 -23.68 2.28
N THR A 24 14.71 -24.18 3.48
CA THR A 24 15.99 -24.87 3.73
C THR A 24 15.86 -26.38 3.82
N ALA A 25 14.65 -26.94 3.69
CA ALA A 25 14.43 -28.37 3.71
C ALA A 25 15.14 -29.05 2.53
N GLY A 26 15.95 -30.08 2.82
CA GLY A 26 16.68 -30.84 1.82
C GLY A 26 18.02 -30.25 1.37
N ILE A 27 18.47 -29.14 1.99
CA ILE A 27 19.79 -28.56 1.72
C ILE A 27 20.85 -29.24 2.62
N GLU A 28 21.93 -29.72 2.02
CA GLU A 28 23.07 -30.27 2.75
C GLU A 28 23.65 -29.24 3.73
N LYS A 29 24.09 -29.69 4.92
CA LYS A 29 24.57 -28.81 6.00
C LYS A 29 25.67 -27.83 5.56
N GLU A 30 26.55 -28.24 4.65
CA GLU A 30 27.60 -27.38 4.08
C GLU A 30 27.05 -26.23 3.23
N ASN A 31 25.90 -26.41 2.59
CA ASN A 31 25.27 -25.41 1.72
C ASN A 31 24.22 -24.53 2.44
N ALA A 32 23.89 -24.87 3.70
CA ALA A 32 22.85 -24.17 4.47
C ALA A 32 23.14 -22.67 4.66
N GLY A 33 24.41 -22.29 4.84
CA GLY A 33 24.83 -20.88 4.98
C GLY A 33 24.57 -20.08 3.70
N SER A 34 25.00 -20.60 2.56
CA SER A 34 24.79 -19.99 1.24
C SER A 34 23.30 -19.88 0.90
N ALA A 35 22.51 -20.91 1.21
CA ALA A 35 21.07 -20.91 0.99
C ALA A 35 20.34 -19.87 1.85
N SER A 36 20.70 -19.75 3.12
CA SER A 36 20.14 -18.74 4.04
C SER A 36 20.50 -17.32 3.58
N GLY A 37 21.73 -17.11 3.10
CA GLY A 37 22.16 -15.84 2.51
C GLY A 37 21.31 -15.45 1.29
N LEU A 38 21.13 -16.40 0.35
CA LEU A 38 20.30 -16.20 -0.84
C LEU A 38 18.83 -15.92 -0.48
N PHE A 39 18.25 -16.67 0.45
CA PHE A 39 16.87 -16.46 0.90
C PHE A 39 16.67 -15.06 1.48
N ASN A 40 17.58 -14.59 2.34
CA ASN A 40 17.51 -13.25 2.91
C ASN A 40 17.69 -12.16 1.85
N MET A 41 18.59 -12.35 0.89
CA MET A 41 18.78 -11.42 -0.23
C MET A 41 17.50 -11.32 -1.07
N MET A 42 16.93 -12.45 -1.48
CA MET A 42 15.68 -12.50 -2.26
C MET A 42 14.52 -11.87 -1.52
N ARG A 43 14.43 -12.06 -0.19
CA ARG A 43 13.41 -11.43 0.66
C ARG A 43 13.56 -9.91 0.70
N ASN A 44 14.77 -9.41 0.95
CA ASN A 44 15.02 -7.97 1.03
C ASN A 44 14.79 -7.29 -0.33
N LEU A 45 15.27 -7.92 -1.40
CA LEU A 45 15.06 -7.44 -2.76
C LEU A 45 13.58 -7.46 -3.15
N GLY A 46 12.89 -8.58 -2.93
CA GLY A 46 11.45 -8.71 -3.18
C GLY A 46 10.63 -7.71 -2.38
N GLY A 47 11.00 -7.45 -1.13
CA GLY A 47 10.38 -6.42 -0.30
C GLY A 47 10.56 -5.01 -0.88
N ALA A 48 11.78 -4.64 -1.27
CA ALA A 48 12.07 -3.33 -1.84
C ALA A 48 11.36 -3.13 -3.19
N VAL A 49 11.44 -4.12 -4.09
CA VAL A 49 10.79 -4.09 -5.40
C VAL A 49 9.27 -4.05 -5.25
N GLY A 50 8.70 -4.87 -4.36
CA GLY A 50 7.27 -4.89 -4.08
C GLY A 50 6.75 -3.55 -3.56
N ILE A 51 7.48 -2.90 -2.65
CA ILE A 51 7.14 -1.55 -2.17
C ILE A 51 7.20 -0.54 -3.32
N ALA A 52 8.26 -0.54 -4.14
CA ALA A 52 8.41 0.40 -5.25
C ALA A 52 7.27 0.25 -6.29
N LEU A 53 6.91 -0.98 -6.63
CA LEU A 53 5.78 -1.27 -7.52
C LEU A 53 4.46 -0.79 -6.92
N LEU A 54 4.22 -1.05 -5.63
CA LEU A 54 3.02 -0.61 -4.94
C LEU A 54 2.90 0.92 -4.89
N GLN A 55 4.00 1.63 -4.64
CA GLN A 55 4.04 3.10 -4.65
C GLN A 55 3.75 3.65 -6.04
N THR A 56 4.33 3.03 -7.08
CA THR A 56 4.07 3.41 -8.47
C THR A 56 2.59 3.18 -8.82
N PHE A 57 2.04 2.04 -8.45
CA PHE A 57 0.63 1.72 -8.65
C PHE A 57 -0.28 2.72 -7.94
N LEU A 58 -0.04 3.00 -6.66
CA LEU A 58 -0.81 3.96 -5.86
C LEU A 58 -0.81 5.34 -6.51
N THR A 59 0.36 5.82 -6.94
CA THR A 59 0.50 7.13 -7.61
C THR A 59 -0.31 7.18 -8.90
N LYS A 60 -0.24 6.12 -9.73
CA LYS A 60 -0.99 6.05 -10.99
C LYS A 60 -2.51 5.98 -10.75
N ARG A 61 -2.95 5.24 -9.73
CA ARG A 61 -4.36 5.14 -9.37
C ARG A 61 -4.89 6.44 -8.76
N GLU A 62 -4.10 7.15 -7.95
CA GLU A 62 -4.46 8.47 -7.45
C GLU A 62 -4.65 9.45 -8.60
N GLN A 63 -3.72 9.47 -9.57
CA GLN A 63 -3.85 10.32 -10.76
C GLN A 63 -5.11 9.98 -11.58
N PHE A 64 -5.37 8.70 -11.79
CA PHE A 64 -6.57 8.22 -12.50
C PHE A 64 -7.86 8.70 -11.84
N HIS A 65 -7.99 8.47 -10.53
CA HIS A 65 -9.15 8.85 -9.75
C HIS A 65 -9.31 10.38 -9.63
N SER A 66 -8.20 11.10 -9.50
CA SER A 66 -8.18 12.57 -9.48
C SER A 66 -8.69 13.13 -10.80
N ASN A 67 -8.27 12.57 -11.94
CA ASN A 67 -8.74 13.00 -13.24
C ASN A 67 -10.25 12.77 -13.41
N ILE A 68 -10.75 11.59 -13.02
CA ILE A 68 -12.20 11.28 -13.08
C ILE A 68 -13.00 12.24 -12.20
N LEU A 69 -12.57 12.44 -10.95
CA LEU A 69 -13.30 13.30 -10.02
C LEU A 69 -13.23 14.77 -10.42
N SER A 70 -12.13 15.20 -11.05
CA SER A 70 -12.00 16.56 -11.59
C SER A 70 -12.98 16.83 -12.73
N HIS A 71 -13.36 15.82 -13.53
CA HIS A 71 -14.42 15.99 -14.53
C HIS A 71 -15.80 16.20 -13.90
N ALA A 72 -16.06 15.61 -12.74
CA ALA A 72 -17.30 15.82 -11.98
C ALA A 72 -17.32 17.16 -11.22
N VAL A 73 -16.16 17.72 -10.93
CA VAL A 73 -16.01 19.03 -10.27
C VAL A 73 -15.76 20.09 -11.33
N SER A 74 -16.85 20.67 -11.83
CA SER A 74 -16.84 21.61 -12.94
C SER A 74 -17.42 22.97 -12.54
N LEU A 75 -16.90 24.05 -13.12
CA LEU A 75 -17.48 25.40 -12.97
C LEU A 75 -18.87 25.51 -13.61
N PHE A 76 -19.26 24.54 -14.42
CA PHE A 76 -20.61 24.45 -14.99
C PHE A 76 -21.62 23.83 -14.01
N GLU A 77 -21.15 23.23 -12.91
CA GLU A 77 -22.02 22.61 -11.93
C GLU A 77 -22.38 23.58 -10.78
N PRO A 78 -23.68 23.89 -10.56
CA PRO A 78 -24.10 24.86 -9.55
C PRO A 78 -23.60 24.54 -8.14
N ALA A 79 -23.50 23.25 -7.81
CA ALA A 79 -23.00 22.80 -6.51
C ALA A 79 -21.51 23.17 -6.30
N THR A 80 -20.68 23.06 -7.34
CA THR A 80 -19.26 23.42 -7.28
C THR A 80 -19.09 24.93 -7.14
N VAL A 81 -19.86 25.72 -7.90
CA VAL A 81 -19.84 27.19 -7.81
C VAL A 81 -20.25 27.65 -6.41
N ALA A 82 -21.37 27.14 -5.88
CA ALA A 82 -21.84 27.46 -4.53
C ALA A 82 -20.80 27.10 -3.45
N ARG A 83 -20.08 25.98 -3.63
CA ARG A 83 -19.03 25.57 -2.70
C ARG A 83 -17.82 26.49 -2.74
N ILE A 84 -17.40 26.91 -3.93
CA ILE A 84 -16.31 27.87 -4.09
C ILE A 84 -16.68 29.20 -3.43
N GLU A 85 -17.88 29.74 -3.71
CA GLU A 85 -18.34 30.98 -3.10
C GLU A 85 -18.40 30.90 -1.56
N GLN A 86 -18.89 29.78 -1.02
CA GLN A 86 -18.91 29.56 0.43
C GLN A 86 -17.50 29.59 1.02
N LEU A 87 -16.54 28.94 0.37
CA LEU A 87 -15.14 28.92 0.79
C LEU A 87 -14.47 30.30 0.64
N THR A 88 -14.78 31.04 -0.43
CA THR A 88 -14.29 32.40 -0.63
C THR A 88 -14.77 33.32 0.50
N ARG A 89 -16.07 33.28 0.83
CA ARG A 89 -16.63 34.02 1.97
C ARG A 89 -15.99 33.61 3.30
N TYR A 90 -15.75 32.31 3.48
CA TYR A 90 -15.04 31.79 4.66
C TYR A 90 -13.63 32.40 4.77
N PHE A 91 -12.82 32.39 3.71
CA PHE A 91 -11.48 32.98 3.74
C PHE A 91 -11.50 34.49 3.95
N GLN A 92 -12.46 35.21 3.36
CA GLN A 92 -12.64 36.64 3.59
C GLN A 92 -12.94 36.96 5.06
N SER A 93 -13.86 36.21 5.67
CA SER A 93 -14.19 36.35 7.10
C SER A 93 -13.04 35.98 8.05
N HIS A 94 -12.04 35.24 7.57
CA HIS A 94 -10.87 34.79 8.34
C HIS A 94 -9.58 35.57 7.99
N GLY A 95 -9.72 36.78 7.43
CA GLY A 95 -8.60 37.73 7.30
C GLY A 95 -7.95 37.80 5.93
N ILE A 96 -8.51 37.15 4.89
CA ILE A 96 -8.06 37.35 3.52
C ILE A 96 -8.84 38.52 2.90
N THR A 97 -8.21 39.70 2.89
CA THR A 97 -8.86 40.95 2.48
C THR A 97 -9.02 41.12 0.98
N ASP A 98 -8.17 40.47 0.17
CA ASP A 98 -8.29 40.47 -1.30
C ASP A 98 -9.28 39.39 -1.77
N PRO A 99 -10.40 39.76 -2.43
CA PRO A 99 -11.36 38.81 -2.99
C PRO A 99 -10.75 37.84 -4.00
N ILE A 100 -9.73 38.26 -4.76
CA ILE A 100 -9.08 37.41 -5.76
C ILE A 100 -8.25 36.32 -5.07
N ASP A 101 -7.46 36.67 -4.05
CA ASP A 101 -6.71 35.70 -3.26
C ASP A 101 -7.66 34.73 -2.51
N ALA A 102 -8.73 35.24 -1.92
CA ALA A 102 -9.75 34.40 -1.26
C ALA A 102 -10.42 33.42 -2.24
N GLY A 103 -10.69 33.86 -3.47
CA GLY A 103 -11.17 33.03 -4.57
C GLY A 103 -10.18 31.93 -4.91
N HIS A 104 -8.92 32.29 -5.15
CA HIS A 104 -7.86 31.33 -5.49
C HIS A 104 -7.69 30.25 -4.41
N ARG A 105 -7.68 30.63 -3.12
CA ARG A 105 -7.61 29.68 -2.00
C ARG A 105 -8.82 28.75 -1.94
N ALA A 106 -10.01 29.24 -2.27
CA ALA A 106 -11.21 28.40 -2.38
C ALA A 106 -11.06 27.33 -3.47
N TYR A 107 -10.56 27.70 -4.65
CA TYR A 107 -10.26 26.74 -5.72
C TYR A 107 -9.24 25.68 -5.28
N VAL A 108 -8.14 26.10 -4.66
CA VAL A 108 -7.12 25.17 -4.15
C VAL A 108 -7.71 24.24 -3.09
N ALA A 109 -8.54 24.75 -2.18
CA ALA A 109 -9.19 23.95 -1.15
C ALA A 109 -10.10 22.87 -1.74
N VAL A 110 -10.88 23.18 -2.78
CA VAL A 110 -11.67 22.19 -3.52
C VAL A 110 -10.76 21.14 -4.17
N GLY A 111 -9.69 21.56 -4.84
CA GLY A 111 -8.71 20.65 -5.45
C GLY A 111 -8.05 19.70 -4.42
N MET A 112 -7.80 20.18 -3.20
CA MET A 112 -7.27 19.35 -2.11
C MET A 112 -8.28 18.28 -1.65
N VAL A 113 -9.58 18.60 -1.64
CA VAL A 113 -10.63 17.63 -1.33
C VAL A 113 -10.70 16.54 -2.40
N VAL A 114 -10.67 16.95 -3.68
CA VAL A 114 -10.62 16.02 -4.83
C VAL A 114 -9.43 15.07 -4.70
N ARG A 115 -8.24 15.62 -4.46
CA ARG A 115 -7.01 14.81 -4.30
C ARG A 115 -7.07 13.86 -3.11
N LYS A 116 -7.58 14.32 -1.96
CA LYS A 116 -7.76 13.46 -0.79
C LYS A 116 -8.70 12.29 -1.09
N GLN A 117 -9.80 12.55 -1.79
CA GLN A 117 -10.76 11.50 -2.14
C GLN A 117 -10.20 10.54 -3.18
N ALA A 118 -9.47 11.04 -4.18
CA ALA A 118 -8.74 10.22 -5.14
C ALA A 118 -7.71 9.31 -4.47
N PHE A 119 -6.97 9.82 -3.49
CA PHE A 119 -6.02 9.04 -2.70
C PHE A 119 -6.71 7.91 -1.91
N VAL A 120 -7.87 8.17 -1.30
CA VAL A 120 -8.64 7.14 -0.59
C VAL A 120 -9.08 6.02 -1.54
N MET A 121 -9.56 6.37 -2.73
CA MET A 121 -9.95 5.37 -3.75
C MET A 121 -8.75 4.57 -4.27
N ALA A 122 -7.63 5.24 -4.52
CA ALA A 122 -6.38 4.59 -4.94
C ALA A 122 -5.85 3.63 -3.87
N PHE A 123 -5.96 4.02 -2.60
CA PHE A 123 -5.56 3.18 -1.47
C PHE A 123 -6.45 1.93 -1.36
N SER A 124 -7.76 2.06 -1.58
CA SER A 124 -8.67 0.92 -1.65
C SER A 124 -8.27 -0.07 -2.75
N ASP A 125 -7.91 0.42 -3.94
CA ASP A 125 -7.42 -0.42 -5.04
C ASP A 125 -6.12 -1.14 -4.66
N ALA A 126 -5.22 -0.44 -3.97
CA ALA A 126 -3.95 -1.01 -3.51
C ALA A 126 -4.18 -2.13 -2.47
N PHE A 127 -5.18 -1.98 -1.58
CA PHE A 127 -5.59 -3.03 -0.66
C PHE A 127 -6.11 -4.27 -1.37
N PHE A 128 -6.95 -4.09 -2.39
CA PHE A 128 -7.45 -5.19 -3.20
C PHE A 128 -6.32 -5.92 -3.94
N LEU A 129 -5.36 -5.16 -4.51
CA LEU A 129 -4.19 -5.72 -5.17
C LEU A 129 -3.31 -6.52 -4.19
N LEU A 130 -3.05 -5.99 -2.99
CA LEU A 130 -2.31 -6.72 -1.96
C LEU A 130 -3.06 -7.97 -1.48
N GLY A 131 -4.37 -7.86 -1.26
CA GLY A 131 -5.21 -8.98 -0.86
C GLY A 131 -5.20 -10.12 -1.87
N THR A 132 -5.37 -9.80 -3.15
CA THR A 132 -5.30 -10.78 -4.25
C THR A 132 -3.91 -11.39 -4.38
N ALA A 133 -2.84 -10.59 -4.29
CA ALA A 133 -1.47 -11.10 -4.29
C ALA A 133 -1.21 -12.10 -3.13
N LEU A 134 -1.71 -11.80 -1.93
CA LEU A 134 -1.60 -12.70 -0.78
C LEU A 134 -2.42 -13.99 -0.96
N LEU A 135 -3.61 -13.91 -1.55
CA LEU A 135 -4.42 -15.08 -1.88
C LEU A 135 -3.75 -15.97 -2.93
N VAL A 136 -3.15 -15.37 -3.95
CA VAL A 136 -2.36 -16.10 -4.97
C VAL A 136 -1.15 -16.77 -4.32
N ALA A 137 -0.44 -16.07 -3.43
CA ALA A 137 0.68 -16.65 -2.69
C ALA A 137 0.23 -17.83 -1.81
N LEU A 138 -0.91 -17.70 -1.11
CA LEU A 138 -1.49 -18.78 -0.32
C LEU A 138 -1.89 -19.98 -1.18
N PHE A 139 -2.46 -19.74 -2.37
CA PHE A 139 -2.79 -20.83 -3.29
C PHE A 139 -1.53 -21.52 -3.83
N ALA A 140 -0.48 -20.75 -4.15
CA ALA A 140 0.80 -21.27 -4.59
C ALA A 140 1.47 -22.16 -3.52
N THR A 141 1.33 -21.83 -2.22
CA THR A 141 1.87 -22.69 -1.17
C THR A 141 1.13 -24.03 -1.04
N LEU A 142 -0.17 -24.08 -1.35
CA LEU A 142 -0.92 -25.34 -1.40
C LEU A 142 -0.47 -26.26 -2.55
N LEU A 143 0.06 -25.68 -3.63
CA LEU A 143 0.60 -26.43 -4.78
C LEU A 143 2.03 -26.95 -4.54
N LEU A 144 2.74 -26.45 -3.53
CA LEU A 144 4.07 -26.95 -3.19
C LEU A 144 3.95 -28.37 -2.63
N LYS A 145 4.56 -29.33 -3.35
CA LYS A 145 4.64 -30.73 -2.95
C LYS A 145 5.34 -30.84 -1.60
N LYS A 146 4.74 -31.59 -0.66
CA LYS A 146 5.35 -31.86 0.66
C LYS A 146 6.80 -32.35 0.46
N PRO A 147 7.78 -31.82 1.20
CA PRO A 147 9.12 -32.39 1.20
C PRO A 147 9.02 -33.84 1.65
N ASN A 148 9.42 -34.78 0.78
CA ASN A 148 9.60 -36.16 1.19
C ASN A 148 10.86 -36.19 2.08
N HIS A 149 10.70 -36.69 3.31
CA HIS A 149 11.70 -36.86 4.36
C HIS A 149 12.04 -35.61 5.20
N LEU A 150 11.20 -35.36 6.20
CA LEU A 150 11.70 -34.99 7.53
C LEU A 150 12.36 -36.24 8.13
N SER A 151 13.59 -36.57 7.70
CA SER A 151 14.41 -37.50 8.48
C SER A 151 14.86 -36.74 9.70
N GLU A 152 14.32 -37.13 10.85
CA GLU A 152 14.76 -36.76 12.18
C GLU A 152 16.30 -36.81 12.22
N GLY A 153 16.92 -35.63 12.28
CA GLY A 153 18.33 -35.51 12.63
C GLY A 153 18.45 -35.82 14.10
N GLY A 154 18.77 -37.09 14.38
CA GLY A 154 18.85 -37.67 15.71
C GLY A 154 19.75 -36.90 16.67
N ALA A 155 19.41 -37.07 17.95
CA ALA A 155 20.30 -36.84 19.08
C ALA A 155 21.69 -37.40 18.78
N HIS A 156 22.71 -36.56 18.92
CA HIS A 156 23.99 -36.82 19.60
C HIS A 156 24.76 -35.51 19.69
#